data_AF-A0AAX3KG77-F1
#
_entry.id   AF-A0AAX3KG77-F1
#
_cell.length_a   1.000
_cell.length_b   1.000
_cell.length_c   1.000
_cell.angle_alpha   90.00
_cell.angle_beta   90.00
_cell.angle_gamma   90.00
#
_symmetry.space_group_name_H-M   'P 1'
#
loop_
_entity.id
_entity.type
_entity.pdbx_description
1 polymer ?
#
loop_
_entity_poly.entity_id
_entity_poly.type
_entity_poly.pdbx_seq_one_letter_code
_entity_poly.pdbx_strand_id
1 'polypeptide(L)'
;MKTRYLALILAPLFSTAALAAGYTGPGAQAVTTVAAANDAADDTPVVLQGFVTKKINNDDKYEFKDNTGTITVEIDDEDLPPTPFNDKTKVKLTGEVEKHLMSREVDVDIVEIIN
;
A
#
# COMPACT_ATOMS: atom_id res chain seq x y z
N MET A 1 -39.94 -39.09 -18.76
CA MET A 1 -39.60 -37.66 -18.86
C MET A 1 -40.24 -36.91 -17.69
N LYS A 2 -39.43 -36.29 -16.81
CA LYS A 2 -39.78 -35.09 -15.98
C LYS A 2 -38.59 -34.71 -15.09
N THR A 3 -37.75 -33.85 -15.66
CA THR A 3 -36.81 -32.89 -15.04
C THR A 3 -37.57 -31.89 -14.15
N ARG A 4 -37.05 -31.17 -13.16
CA ARG A 4 -35.72 -30.98 -12.54
C ARG A 4 -35.96 -30.17 -11.25
N TYR A 5 -35.20 -30.45 -10.20
CA TYR A 5 -35.07 -29.61 -9.01
C TYR A 5 -34.30 -28.33 -9.35
N LEU A 6 -34.61 -27.21 -8.69
CA LEU A 6 -33.63 -26.17 -8.34
C LEU A 6 -34.19 -25.36 -7.15
N ALA A 7 -33.70 -25.67 -5.95
CA ALA A 7 -33.93 -24.83 -4.77
C ALA A 7 -32.78 -23.80 -4.69
N LEU A 8 -33.12 -22.52 -4.70
CA LEU A 8 -32.16 -21.43 -4.55
C LEU A 8 -31.98 -21.15 -3.06
N ILE A 9 -30.87 -21.62 -2.47
CA ILE A 9 -30.51 -21.33 -1.08
C ILE A 9 -29.70 -20.03 -1.10
N LEU A 10 -30.30 -18.95 -0.62
CA LEU A 10 -29.63 -17.67 -0.43
C LEU A 10 -28.79 -17.73 0.85
N ALA A 11 -27.48 -17.97 0.71
CA ALA A 11 -26.56 -17.91 1.82
C ALA A 11 -26.26 -16.44 2.18
N PRO A 12 -26.33 -16.04 3.46
CA PRO A 12 -25.83 -14.74 3.86
C PRO A 12 -24.30 -14.75 3.79
N LEU A 13 -23.74 -13.93 2.89
CA LEU A 13 -22.33 -13.57 2.89
C LEU A 13 -22.08 -12.71 4.14
N PHE A 14 -21.73 -13.35 5.24
CA PHE A 14 -21.09 -12.67 6.37
C PHE A 14 -19.69 -12.27 5.92
N SER A 15 -19.54 -11.05 5.41
CA SER A 15 -18.23 -10.40 5.33
C SER A 15 -17.74 -10.15 6.75
N THR A 16 -16.84 -11.00 7.23
CA THR A 16 -15.99 -10.67 8.37
C THR A 16 -15.02 -9.58 7.89
N ALA A 17 -15.44 -8.32 7.99
CA ALA A 17 -14.50 -7.21 7.90
C ALA A 17 -13.42 -7.44 8.96
N ALA A 18 -12.17 -7.52 8.51
CA ALA A 18 -11.01 -7.72 9.35
C ALA A 18 -10.93 -6.60 10.39
N LEU A 19 -11.03 -6.96 11.68
CA LEU A 19 -10.58 -6.10 12.76
C LEU A 19 -9.14 -6.49 13.08
N ALA A 20 -8.21 -5.90 12.35
CA ALA A 20 -6.88 -5.67 12.85
C ALA A 20 -6.65 -4.15 12.78
N ALA A 21 -7.26 -3.41 13.71
CA ALA A 21 -6.68 -2.13 14.11
C ALA A 21 -5.31 -2.48 14.70
N GLY A 22 -4.28 -2.38 13.86
CA GLY A 22 -2.94 -2.88 14.17
C GLY A 22 -2.40 -2.19 15.42
N TYR A 23 -2.08 -2.97 16.45
CA TYR A 23 -1.34 -2.47 17.59
C TYR A 23 -0.01 -1.87 17.11
N THR A 24 0.17 -0.54 17.20
CA THR A 24 1.40 0.20 16.84
C THR A 24 2.36 0.37 18.02
N GLY A 25 2.09 -0.28 19.16
CA GLY A 25 2.97 -0.26 20.32
C GLY A 25 4.23 -1.12 20.13
N PRO A 26 5.13 -1.17 21.14
CA PRO A 26 6.37 -1.92 21.06
C PRO A 26 6.18 -3.37 20.58
N GLY A 27 6.80 -3.71 19.45
CA GLY A 27 6.66 -5.02 18.79
C GLY A 27 5.75 -5.04 17.57
N ALA A 28 5.07 -3.94 17.26
CA ALA A 28 4.41 -3.75 15.97
C ALA A 28 5.45 -3.86 14.83
N GLN A 29 5.14 -4.66 13.81
CA GLN A 29 6.00 -4.82 12.65
C GLN A 29 5.37 -4.11 11.45
N ALA A 30 6.10 -3.16 10.89
CA ALA A 30 5.73 -2.54 9.63
C ALA A 30 5.79 -3.56 8.49
N VAL A 31 4.91 -3.39 7.51
CA VAL A 31 4.97 -4.17 6.26
C VAL A 31 6.16 -3.72 5.43
N THR A 32 6.88 -4.66 4.82
CA THR A 32 8.17 -4.39 4.15
C THR A 32 8.21 -4.72 2.66
N THR A 33 7.08 -5.14 2.08
CA THR A 33 6.97 -5.42 0.64
C THR A 33 5.75 -4.74 0.05
N VAL A 34 5.86 -4.33 -1.21
CA VAL A 34 4.76 -3.71 -1.95
C VAL A 34 3.58 -4.67 -2.12
N ALA A 35 3.82 -5.95 -2.34
CA ALA A 35 2.76 -6.95 -2.42
C ALA A 35 1.96 -7.03 -1.11
N ALA A 36 2.63 -7.07 0.04
CA ALA A 36 1.95 -7.10 1.32
C ALA A 36 1.24 -5.76 1.63
N ALA A 37 1.81 -4.62 1.22
CA ALA A 37 1.15 -3.32 1.37
C ALA A 37 -0.16 -3.26 0.57
N ASN A 38 -0.18 -3.83 -0.64
CA ASN A 38 -1.39 -3.91 -1.47
C ASN A 38 -2.52 -4.74 -0.83
N ASP A 39 -2.20 -5.70 0.05
CA ASP A 39 -3.16 -6.54 0.76
C ASP A 39 -3.48 -6.04 2.18
N ALA A 40 -2.76 -5.02 2.66
CA ALA A 40 -2.88 -4.53 4.03
C ALA A 40 -4.21 -3.81 4.31
N ALA A 41 -4.52 -3.66 5.59
CA ALA A 41 -5.62 -2.83 6.05
C ALA A 41 -5.26 -1.34 5.88
N ASP A 42 -6.27 -0.48 6.04
CA ASP A 42 -6.07 0.96 6.24
C ASP A 42 -5.20 1.22 7.49
N ASP A 43 -4.50 2.35 7.54
CA ASP A 43 -3.62 2.78 8.64
C ASP A 43 -2.50 1.76 8.98
N THR A 44 -2.13 0.87 8.04
CA THR A 44 -1.10 -0.13 8.30
C THR A 44 0.28 0.49 8.08
N PRO A 45 1.19 0.50 9.08
CA PRO A 45 2.51 1.09 8.92
C PRO A 45 3.37 0.27 7.96
N VAL A 46 4.16 0.96 7.14
CA VAL A 46 5.04 0.38 6.12
C VAL A 46 6.46 0.93 6.20
N VAL A 47 7.42 0.09 5.83
CA VAL A 47 8.81 0.47 5.53
C VAL A 47 9.22 -0.22 4.24
N LEU A 48 9.10 0.46 3.11
CA LEU A 48 9.31 -0.11 1.78
C LEU A 48 10.67 0.29 1.21
N GLN A 49 11.35 -0.63 0.51
CA GLN A 49 12.62 -0.34 -0.16
C GLN A 49 12.54 -0.68 -1.64
N GLY A 50 12.92 0.26 -2.50
CA GLY A 50 12.66 0.15 -3.93
C GLY A 50 13.03 1.42 -4.68
N PHE A 51 12.30 1.70 -5.75
CA PHE A 51 12.57 2.80 -6.67
C PHE A 51 11.29 3.58 -6.95
N VAL A 52 11.39 4.91 -6.93
CA VAL A 52 10.35 5.79 -7.47
C VAL A 52 10.55 5.88 -8.97
N THR A 53 9.67 5.26 -9.75
CA THR A 53 9.85 5.07 -11.20
C THR A 53 9.24 6.19 -12.03
N LYS A 54 8.22 6.89 -11.52
CA LYS A 54 7.46 7.89 -12.28
C LYS A 54 6.65 8.81 -11.36
N LYS A 55 6.59 10.13 -11.66
CA LYS A 55 5.56 11.03 -11.10
C LYS A 55 4.26 10.86 -11.89
N ILE A 56 3.15 10.54 -11.21
CA ILE A 56 1.88 10.14 -11.82
C ILE A 56 1.02 11.37 -12.16
N ASN A 57 0.96 12.34 -11.25
CA ASN A 57 0.20 13.58 -11.39
C ASN A 57 0.94 14.77 -10.76
N ASN A 58 0.30 15.94 -10.73
CA ASN A 58 0.85 17.13 -10.10
C ASN A 58 0.54 17.22 -8.60
N ASP A 59 -0.24 16.27 -8.06
CA ASP A 59 -0.66 16.22 -6.66
C ASP A 59 0.20 15.19 -5.91
N ASP A 60 1.52 15.26 -6.15
CA ASP A 60 2.53 14.54 -5.36
C ASP A 60 2.39 13.00 -5.25
N LYS A 61 1.68 12.40 -6.22
CA LYS A 61 1.63 10.95 -6.38
C LYS A 61 2.72 10.45 -7.33
N TYR A 62 3.37 9.37 -6.91
CA TYR A 62 4.44 8.71 -7.63
C TYR A 62 4.18 7.20 -7.74
N GLU A 63 4.71 6.56 -8.76
CA GLU A 63 4.78 5.10 -8.84
C GLU A 63 6.05 4.64 -8.11
N PHE A 64 5.87 3.74 -7.15
CA PHE A 64 6.95 3.08 -6.44
C PHE A 64 6.96 1.59 -6.79
N LYS A 65 8.16 1.02 -6.90
CA LYS A 65 8.36 -0.37 -7.26
C LYS A 65 9.41 -1.06 -6.39
N ASP A 66 9.10 -2.27 -5.97
CA ASP A 66 10.08 -3.24 -5.45
C ASP A 66 10.07 -4.54 -6.29
N ASN A 67 10.69 -5.60 -5.77
CA ASN A 67 10.73 -6.91 -6.45
C ASN A 67 9.41 -7.68 -6.40
N THR A 68 8.45 -7.24 -5.61
CA THR A 68 7.16 -7.89 -5.35
C THR A 68 6.00 -7.23 -6.09
N GLY A 69 6.13 -5.96 -6.47
CA GLY A 69 5.11 -5.27 -7.26
C GLY A 69 5.33 -3.77 -7.38
N THR A 70 4.25 -3.08 -7.73
CA THR A 70 4.15 -1.62 -7.83
C THR A 70 3.01 -1.10 -6.96
N ILE A 71 3.14 0.10 -6.43
CA ILE A 71 2.11 0.80 -5.67
C ILE A 71 2.23 2.30 -5.90
N THR A 72 1.12 3.03 -5.83
CA THR A 72 1.14 4.49 -5.78
C THR A 72 1.60 4.93 -4.39
N VAL A 73 2.48 5.92 -4.34
CA VAL A 73 2.89 6.58 -3.10
C VAL A 73 2.62 8.07 -3.22
N GLU A 74 2.12 8.67 -2.16
CA GLU A 74 2.01 10.12 -2.02
C GLU A 74 3.21 10.60 -1.20
N ILE A 75 3.96 11.56 -1.73
CA ILE A 75 5.14 12.12 -1.07
C ILE A 75 5.05 13.62 -1.19
N ASP A 76 4.60 14.28 -0.13
CA ASP A 76 4.50 15.74 -0.09
C ASP A 76 5.85 16.39 -0.40
N ASP A 77 5.81 17.56 -1.04
CA ASP A 77 7.02 18.30 -1.42
C ASP A 77 7.93 18.60 -0.21
N GLU A 78 7.36 18.65 1.00
CA GLU A 78 8.06 18.85 2.27
C GLU A 78 8.82 17.62 2.78
N ASP A 79 8.40 16.42 2.40
CA ASP A 79 9.01 15.14 2.79
C ASP A 79 10.07 14.65 1.80
N LEU A 80 10.20 15.35 0.66
CA LEU A 80 11.24 15.07 -0.31
C LEU A 80 12.65 15.36 0.26
N PRO A 81 13.62 14.47 0.00
CA PRO A 81 14.98 14.69 0.45
C PRO A 81 15.59 15.90 -0.28
N PRO A 82 16.49 16.67 0.37
CA PRO A 82 17.15 17.83 -0.25
C PRO A 82 18.10 17.42 -1.40
N THR A 83 18.43 16.14 -1.50
CA THR A 83 19.27 15.60 -2.57
C THR A 83 18.37 15.07 -3.69
N PRO A 84 18.57 15.51 -4.95
CA PRO A 84 17.79 15.00 -6.07
C PRO A 84 18.08 13.52 -6.31
N PHE A 85 17.02 12.77 -6.62
CA PHE A 85 17.08 11.35 -6.95
C PHE A 85 16.29 11.07 -8.24
N ASN A 86 16.47 9.89 -8.83
CA ASN A 86 15.79 9.49 -10.05
C ASN A 86 15.33 8.03 -9.99
N ASP A 87 14.80 7.53 -11.11
CA ASP A 87 14.28 6.18 -11.29
C ASP A 87 15.28 5.04 -11.07
N LYS A 88 16.58 5.37 -10.92
CA LYS A 88 17.67 4.43 -10.64
C LYS A 88 18.18 4.53 -9.22
N THR A 89 17.72 5.52 -8.45
CA THR A 89 18.10 5.71 -7.06
C THR A 89 17.23 4.84 -6.18
N LYS A 90 17.86 3.98 -5.38
CA LYS A 90 17.13 3.18 -4.40
C LYS A 90 16.76 4.06 -3.21
N VAL A 91 15.52 3.97 -2.76
CA VAL A 91 15.01 4.71 -1.61
C VAL A 91 14.34 3.77 -0.61
N LYS A 92 14.30 4.20 0.65
CA LYS A 92 13.49 3.62 1.71
C LYS A 92 12.37 4.62 2.05
N LEU A 93 11.13 4.18 1.96
CA LEU A 93 9.95 4.95 2.30
C LEU A 93 9.41 4.43 3.63
N THR A 94 9.10 5.34 4.56
CA THR A 94 8.36 5.03 5.80
C THR A 94 7.05 5.80 5.77
N GLY A 95 5.96 5.15 6.14
CA GLY A 95 4.63 5.74 6.04
C GLY A 95 3.54 4.75 6.41
N GLU A 96 2.32 4.98 5.93
CA GLU A 96 1.15 4.16 6.22
C GLU A 96 0.35 3.85 4.95
N VAL A 97 -0.35 2.71 4.93
CA VAL A 97 -1.26 2.37 3.84
C VAL A 97 -2.55 3.17 3.97
N GLU A 98 -2.85 3.94 2.94
CA GLU A 98 -4.12 4.65 2.77
C GLU A 98 -5.03 3.86 1.82
N LYS A 99 -6.20 3.46 2.32
CA LYS A 99 -7.19 2.70 1.57
C LYS A 99 -8.45 3.53 1.34
N HIS A 100 -8.70 3.86 0.09
CA HIS A 100 -9.99 4.40 -0.34
C HIS A 100 -10.90 3.30 -0.89
N LEU A 101 -12.14 3.68 -1.23
CA LEU A 101 -13.14 2.74 -1.72
C LEU A 101 -12.68 1.95 -2.96
N MET A 102 -11.89 2.58 -3.85
CA MET A 102 -11.45 2.01 -5.14
C MET A 102 -9.94 2.09 -5.38
N SER A 103 -9.17 2.60 -4.42
CA SER A 103 -7.72 2.76 -4.57
C SER A 103 -7.00 2.45 -3.26
N ARG A 104 -5.70 2.18 -3.41
CA ARG A 104 -4.78 1.99 -2.31
C ARG A 104 -3.46 2.64 -2.67
N GLU A 105 -2.91 3.36 -1.71
CA GLU A 105 -1.63 4.03 -1.81
C GLU A 105 -0.88 3.96 -0.48
N VAL A 106 0.33 4.48 -0.46
CA VAL A 106 1.08 4.72 0.76
C VAL A 106 1.24 6.21 0.91
N ASP A 107 0.78 6.76 2.02
CA ASP A 107 1.12 8.10 2.45
C ASP A 107 2.50 8.05 3.10
N VAL A 108 3.46 8.85 2.63
CA VAL A 108 4.88 8.71 2.97
C VAL A 108 5.34 9.87 3.85
N ASP A 109 5.64 9.56 5.11
CA ASP A 109 6.20 10.52 6.07
C ASP A 109 7.70 10.78 5.88
N ILE A 110 8.45 9.78 5.39
CA ILE A 110 9.91 9.86 5.32
C ILE A 110 10.44 9.17 4.07
N VAL A 111 11.25 9.92 3.30
CA VAL A 111 12.04 9.41 2.18
C VAL A 111 13.54 9.42 2.53
N GLU A 112 14.16 8.24 2.51
CA GLU A 112 15.61 8.09 2.67
C GLU A 112 16.23 7.53 1.39
N ILE A 113 17.20 8.25 0.82
CA ILE A 113 18.05 7.70 -0.24
C ILE A 113 19.00 6.67 0.37
N ILE A 114 19.04 5.46 -0.19
CA ILE A 114 19.86 4.35 0.31
C ILE A 114 20.79 3.81 -0.80
N ASN A 115 21.97 3.33 -0.38
CA ASN A 115 22.99 2.78 -1.28
C ASN A 115 22.82 1.28 -1.55
#